data_AF-W7YQK8-F1
#
_entry.id   AF-W7YQK8-F1
#
_cell.length_a   1.000
_cell.length_b   1.000
_cell.length_c   1.000
_cell.angle_alpha   90.00
_cell.angle_beta   90.00
_cell.angle_gamma   90.00
#
_symmetry.space_group_name_H-M   'P 1'
#
loop_
_entity.id
_entity.type
_entity.pdbx_description
1 polymer ?
#
loop_
_entity_poly.entity_id
_entity_poly.type
_entity_poly.pdbx_seq_one_letter_code
_entity_poly.pdbx_strand_id
1 'polypeptide(L)'
;MSVVDSTIIEVLNYSDSYASIQTQIKPDGYLFEPSIDGLPYAIPLSFAEIRVVNSQSGVFREGILRFDPEHEEDVYTKLGIRDWEEILSDSQIHNIILKPTKKGLESLIKITSTSMFERVRGIMVQLLNTGMYDISTRVKDVINERYRELYSNKRISEIIVVPTLDESEAKPLVSENEMAKLKDELTKQILAELKEQQQIAVDNEVITTEGSKTSVKKTSRTTNQTK
;
A
#
# COMPACT_ATOMS: atom_id res chain seq x y z
N MET A 1 12.52 12.88 -10.95
CA MET A 1 13.87 12.76 -11.55
C MET A 1 13.81 13.03 -13.05
N SER A 2 14.77 13.75 -13.65
CA SER A 2 14.81 13.87 -15.12
C SER A 2 15.37 12.59 -15.74
N VAL A 3 14.50 11.69 -16.20
CA VAL A 3 14.89 10.42 -16.81
C VAL A 3 15.36 10.64 -18.25
N VAL A 4 16.62 10.30 -18.52
CA VAL A 4 17.25 10.28 -19.84
C VAL A 4 17.79 8.87 -20.13
N ASP A 5 18.17 8.57 -21.37
CA ASP A 5 18.53 7.21 -21.79
C ASP A 5 19.71 6.59 -21.01
N SER A 6 20.65 7.42 -20.54
CA SER A 6 21.78 7.00 -19.70
C SER A 6 21.45 6.89 -18.21
N THR A 7 20.24 7.27 -17.78
CA THR A 7 19.81 7.16 -16.40
C THR A 7 19.77 5.68 -16.01
N ILE A 8 20.47 5.34 -14.93
CA ILE A 8 20.41 4.00 -14.32
C ILE A 8 19.23 3.98 -13.36
N ILE A 9 18.38 2.97 -13.49
CA ILE A 9 17.17 2.78 -12.70
C ILE A 9 17.20 1.35 -12.15
N GLU A 10 16.87 1.21 -10.87
CA GLU A 10 16.66 -0.09 -10.27
C GLU A 10 15.33 -0.68 -10.76
N VAL A 11 15.43 -1.86 -11.38
CA VAL A 11 14.26 -2.65 -11.78
C VAL A 11 14.07 -3.75 -10.75
N LEU A 12 12.84 -3.86 -10.25
CA LEU A 12 12.50 -4.61 -9.06
C LEU A 12 11.58 -5.79 -9.40
N ASN A 13 11.91 -6.98 -8.89
CA ASN A 13 11.03 -8.15 -8.87
C ASN A 13 10.50 -8.39 -7.46
N TYR A 14 9.20 -8.16 -7.27
CA TYR A 14 8.49 -8.43 -6.02
C TYR A 14 7.84 -9.82 -5.98
N SER A 15 7.94 -10.60 -7.05
CA SER A 15 7.25 -11.88 -7.16
C SER A 15 8.03 -13.02 -6.51
N ASP A 16 7.31 -14.06 -6.08
CA ASP A 16 7.88 -15.33 -5.60
C ASP A 16 8.47 -16.19 -6.75
N SER A 17 8.36 -15.71 -7.98
CA SER A 17 8.85 -16.37 -9.18
C SER A 17 9.99 -15.61 -9.85
N TYR A 18 10.82 -16.34 -10.56
CA TYR A 18 11.85 -15.76 -11.43
C TYR A 18 11.19 -14.94 -12.55
N ALA A 19 11.84 -13.83 -12.90
CA ALA A 19 11.51 -13.08 -14.12
C ALA A 19 12.76 -12.99 -14.99
N SER A 20 12.60 -13.16 -16.30
CA SER A 20 13.72 -13.02 -17.24
C SER A 20 13.38 -12.00 -18.31
N ILE A 21 14.34 -11.12 -18.62
CA ILE A 21 14.22 -10.16 -19.71
C ILE A 21 15.44 -10.26 -20.62
N GLN A 22 15.22 -9.99 -21.89
CA GLN A 22 16.31 -9.85 -22.87
C GLN A 22 16.53 -8.37 -23.15
N THR A 23 17.80 -7.98 -23.26
CA THR A 23 18.17 -6.63 -23.69
C THR A 23 19.13 -6.73 -24.86
N GLN A 24 19.28 -5.62 -25.57
CA GLN A 24 20.26 -5.51 -26.66
C GLN A 24 21.72 -5.51 -26.19
N ILE A 25 21.97 -5.24 -24.89
CA ILE A 25 23.32 -5.12 -24.33
C ILE A 25 23.82 -6.47 -23.86
N LYS A 26 22.95 -7.29 -23.27
CA LYS A 26 23.28 -8.61 -22.74
C LYS A 26 22.48 -9.69 -23.48
N PRO A 27 23.08 -10.40 -24.45
CA PRO A 27 22.39 -11.40 -25.27
C PRO A 27 21.75 -12.54 -24.46
N ASP A 28 22.40 -12.96 -23.37
CA ASP A 28 21.88 -14.00 -22.46
C ASP A 28 20.76 -13.49 -21.54
N GLY A 29 20.45 -12.19 -21.60
CA GLY A 29 19.44 -11.53 -20.78
C GLY A 29 19.82 -11.37 -19.32
N TYR A 30 18.86 -10.85 -18.56
CA TYR A 30 18.93 -10.73 -17.11
C TYR A 30 17.90 -11.67 -16.48
N LEU A 31 18.34 -12.39 -15.45
CA LEU A 31 17.50 -13.21 -14.60
C LEU A 31 17.31 -12.48 -13.27
N PHE A 32 16.06 -12.17 -12.95
CA PHE A 32 15.64 -11.65 -11.67
C PHE A 32 15.28 -12.83 -10.78
N GLU A 33 15.97 -12.92 -9.65
CA GLU A 33 15.64 -13.88 -8.60
C GLU A 33 14.27 -13.56 -7.98
N PRO A 34 13.60 -14.54 -7.36
CA PRO A 34 12.42 -14.30 -6.54
C PRO A 34 12.68 -13.31 -5.40
N SER A 35 11.60 -12.67 -4.92
CA SER A 35 11.65 -11.89 -3.69
C SER A 35 11.91 -12.79 -2.47
N ILE A 36 12.57 -12.24 -1.45
CA ILE A 36 12.87 -12.95 -0.19
C ILE A 36 12.31 -12.12 0.95
N ASP A 37 11.41 -12.70 1.75
CA ASP A 37 10.77 -12.04 2.90
C ASP A 37 10.14 -10.68 2.56
N GLY A 38 9.58 -10.55 1.35
CA GLY A 38 8.95 -9.31 0.85
C GLY A 38 9.94 -8.25 0.35
N LEU A 39 11.25 -8.49 0.42
CA LEU A 39 12.26 -7.64 -0.19
C LEU A 39 12.42 -7.99 -1.68
N PRO A 40 12.29 -7.02 -2.60
CA PRO A 40 12.41 -7.29 -4.02
C PRO A 40 13.87 -7.60 -4.40
N TYR A 41 14.03 -8.44 -5.42
CA TYR A 41 15.31 -8.55 -6.10
C TYR A 41 15.48 -7.40 -7.09
N ALA A 42 16.62 -6.72 -7.07
CA ALA A 42 16.87 -5.53 -7.87
C ALA A 42 18.02 -5.74 -8.86
N ILE A 43 17.83 -5.32 -10.11
CA ILE A 43 18.90 -5.21 -11.10
C ILE A 43 18.93 -3.77 -11.63
N PRO A 44 20.07 -3.08 -11.59
CA PRO A 44 20.21 -1.77 -12.20
C PRO A 44 20.28 -1.88 -13.72
N LEU A 45 19.42 -1.17 -14.43
CA LEU A 45 19.39 -1.11 -15.89
C LEU A 45 19.37 0.33 -16.37
N SER A 46 19.95 0.57 -17.55
CA SER A 46 19.80 1.87 -18.20
C SER A 46 18.37 2.07 -18.70
N PHE A 47 17.89 3.31 -18.73
CA PHE A 47 16.56 3.61 -19.28
C PHE A 47 16.44 3.19 -20.76
N ALA A 48 17.54 3.24 -21.52
CA ALA A 48 17.60 2.69 -22.88
C ALA A 48 17.25 1.19 -22.93
N GLU A 49 17.79 0.37 -22.02
CA GLU A 49 17.46 -1.06 -21.92
C GLU A 49 16.00 -1.25 -21.50
N ILE A 50 15.53 -0.51 -20.49
CA ILE A 50 14.14 -0.58 -20.00
C ILE A 50 13.16 -0.27 -21.13
N ARG A 51 13.44 0.75 -21.95
CA ARG A 51 12.62 1.12 -23.11
C ARG A 51 12.51 -0.02 -24.12
N VAL A 52 13.62 -0.71 -24.38
CA VAL A 52 13.69 -1.84 -25.33
C VAL A 52 12.87 -3.01 -24.79
N VAL A 53 13.05 -3.35 -23.52
CA VAL A 53 12.29 -4.41 -22.84
C VAL A 53 10.80 -4.10 -22.86
N ASN A 54 10.41 -2.84 -22.61
CA ASN A 54 9.01 -2.39 -22.67
C ASN A 54 8.42 -2.51 -24.08
N SER A 55 9.23 -2.28 -25.12
CA SER A 55 8.77 -2.41 -26.51
C SER A 55 8.57 -3.87 -26.93
N GLN A 56 9.36 -4.79 -26.36
CA GLN A 56 9.36 -6.22 -26.71
C GLN A 56 8.40 -7.04 -25.87
N SER A 57 8.07 -6.59 -24.66
CA SER A 57 7.30 -7.38 -23.68
C SER A 57 6.31 -6.54 -22.88
N GLY A 58 5.35 -7.20 -22.24
CA GLY A 58 4.39 -6.59 -21.31
C GLY A 58 4.90 -6.44 -19.88
N VAL A 59 6.16 -6.80 -19.59
CA VAL A 59 6.64 -7.05 -18.21
C VAL A 59 6.38 -5.89 -17.23
N PHE A 60 6.53 -4.64 -17.69
CA PHE A 60 6.26 -3.44 -16.89
C PHE A 60 4.78 -3.08 -16.85
N ARG A 61 4.05 -3.24 -17.97
CA ARG A 61 2.60 -2.95 -18.07
C ARG A 61 1.76 -3.95 -17.27
N GLU A 62 2.24 -5.17 -17.13
CA GLU A 62 1.58 -6.24 -16.39
C GLU A 62 2.01 -6.29 -14.91
N GLY A 63 2.97 -5.44 -14.50
CA GLY A 63 3.43 -5.34 -13.12
C GLY A 63 4.25 -6.53 -12.62
N ILE A 64 4.90 -7.27 -13.55
CA ILE A 64 5.83 -8.37 -13.23
C ILE A 64 7.13 -7.77 -12.70
N LEU A 65 7.68 -6.80 -13.43
CA LEU A 65 8.81 -5.99 -12.98
C LEU A 65 8.34 -4.55 -12.76
N ARG A 66 8.88 -3.93 -11.72
CA ARG A 66 8.45 -2.61 -11.23
C ARG A 66 9.63 -1.69 -10.97
N PHE A 67 9.33 -0.47 -10.60
CA PHE A 67 10.32 0.55 -10.24
C PHE A 67 10.11 0.96 -8.78
N ASP A 68 11.07 1.72 -8.25
CA ASP A 68 10.94 2.33 -6.93
C ASP A 68 9.68 3.23 -6.88
N PRO A 69 8.78 3.04 -5.89
CA PRO A 69 7.58 3.87 -5.72
C PRO A 69 7.83 5.38 -5.69
N GLU A 70 9.00 5.83 -5.22
CA GLU A 70 9.33 7.26 -5.21
C GLU A 70 9.53 7.84 -6.61
N HIS A 71 9.85 7.00 -7.59
CA HIS A 71 10.27 7.40 -8.93
C HIS A 71 9.44 6.75 -10.05
N GLU A 72 8.51 5.84 -9.71
CA GLU A 72 7.82 5.01 -10.69
C GLU A 72 6.94 5.81 -11.66
N GLU A 73 6.26 6.87 -11.19
CA GLU A 73 5.42 7.74 -12.04
C GLU A 73 6.22 8.35 -13.18
N ASP A 74 7.40 8.92 -12.88
CA ASP A 74 8.29 9.54 -13.87
C ASP A 74 8.74 8.51 -14.91
N VAL A 75 9.11 7.31 -14.46
CA VAL A 75 9.60 6.22 -15.31
C VAL A 75 8.48 5.70 -16.21
N TYR A 76 7.31 5.36 -15.64
CA TYR A 76 6.15 4.88 -16.40
C TYR A 76 5.67 5.90 -17.42
N THR A 77 5.59 7.18 -17.03
CA THR A 77 5.22 8.27 -17.93
C THR A 77 6.18 8.37 -19.12
N LYS A 78 7.49 8.24 -18.88
CA LYS A 78 8.51 8.25 -19.95
C LYS A 78 8.49 7.01 -20.83
N LEU A 79 8.04 5.87 -20.29
CA LEU A 79 7.78 4.65 -21.06
C LEU A 79 6.47 4.71 -21.87
N GLY A 80 5.64 5.75 -21.67
CA GLY A 80 4.36 5.90 -22.33
C GLY A 80 3.24 5.04 -21.73
N ILE A 81 3.43 4.54 -20.52
CA ILE A 81 2.44 3.75 -19.77
C ILE A 81 1.62 4.73 -18.94
N ARG A 82 0.37 5.00 -19.35
CA ARG A 82 -0.48 6.06 -18.77
C ARG A 82 -1.36 5.56 -17.63
N ASP A 83 -1.74 4.30 -17.69
CA ASP A 83 -2.59 3.57 -16.74
C ASP A 83 -1.75 2.87 -15.66
N TRP A 84 -0.60 3.45 -15.30
CA TRP A 84 0.35 2.83 -14.38
C TRP A 84 -0.22 2.63 -12.97
N GLU A 85 -1.12 3.51 -12.52
CA GLU A 85 -1.84 3.38 -11.25
C GLU A 85 -2.77 2.15 -11.19
N GLU A 86 -3.18 1.63 -12.36
CA GLU A 86 -4.04 0.45 -12.45
C GLU A 86 -3.23 -0.86 -12.43
N ILE A 87 -1.90 -0.79 -12.48
CA ILE A 87 -1.02 -1.97 -12.49
C ILE A 87 -1.03 -2.63 -11.11
N LEU A 88 -1.60 -3.83 -11.06
CA LEU A 88 -1.74 -4.59 -9.82
C LEU A 88 -0.43 -5.29 -9.42
N SER A 89 -0.05 -5.13 -8.15
CA SER A 89 0.95 -5.94 -7.46
C SER A 89 0.41 -7.28 -6.99
N ASP A 90 1.32 -8.22 -6.70
CA ASP A 90 0.97 -9.50 -6.07
C ASP A 90 0.26 -9.27 -4.73
N SER A 91 0.75 -8.32 -3.93
CA SER A 91 0.11 -7.94 -2.65
C SER A 91 -1.30 -7.38 -2.83
N GLN A 92 -1.53 -6.53 -3.84
CA GLN A 92 -2.87 -6.01 -4.14
C GLN A 92 -3.80 -7.12 -4.61
N ILE A 93 -3.34 -8.01 -5.51
CA ILE A 93 -4.13 -9.16 -5.98
C ILE A 93 -4.50 -10.07 -4.80
N HIS A 94 -3.53 -10.38 -3.95
CA HIS A 94 -3.72 -11.16 -2.74
C HIS A 94 -4.77 -10.53 -1.82
N ASN A 95 -4.69 -9.22 -1.59
CA ASN A 95 -5.67 -8.50 -0.79
C ASN A 95 -7.07 -8.49 -1.42
N ILE A 96 -7.19 -8.34 -2.74
CA ILE A 96 -8.48 -8.40 -3.45
C ILE A 96 -9.12 -9.79 -3.30
N ILE A 97 -8.33 -10.87 -3.34
CA ILE A 97 -8.84 -12.24 -3.20
C ILE A 97 -9.30 -12.50 -1.76
N LEU A 98 -8.52 -12.08 -0.76
CA LEU A 98 -8.82 -12.33 0.66
C LEU A 98 -9.89 -11.39 1.23
N LYS A 99 -9.91 -10.13 0.79
CA LYS A 99 -10.84 -9.09 1.21
C LYS A 99 -11.50 -8.49 -0.03
N PRO A 100 -12.42 -9.23 -0.67
CA PRO A 100 -13.03 -8.81 -1.91
C PRO A 100 -13.85 -7.55 -1.69
N THR A 101 -13.55 -6.53 -2.49
CA THR A 101 -14.37 -5.32 -2.64
C THR A 101 -14.88 -5.25 -4.06
N LYS A 102 -16.02 -4.59 -4.29
CA LYS A 102 -16.56 -4.40 -5.64
C LYS A 102 -15.50 -3.84 -6.59
N LYS A 103 -14.85 -2.73 -6.20
CA LYS A 103 -13.80 -2.07 -7.01
C LYS A 103 -12.64 -3.01 -7.30
N GLY A 104 -12.18 -3.77 -6.30
CA GLY A 104 -11.08 -4.72 -6.47
C GLY A 104 -11.39 -5.83 -7.48
N LEU A 105 -12.60 -6.42 -7.39
CA LEU A 105 -13.04 -7.45 -8.34
C LEU A 105 -13.22 -6.88 -9.75
N GLU A 106 -13.76 -5.67 -9.88
CA GLU A 106 -13.85 -4.97 -11.18
C GLU A 106 -12.47 -4.72 -11.79
N SER A 107 -11.47 -4.35 -10.99
CA SER A 107 -10.08 -4.22 -11.45
C SER A 107 -9.52 -5.54 -11.99
N LEU A 108 -9.81 -6.68 -11.33
CA LEU A 108 -9.42 -8.00 -11.87
C LEU A 108 -10.13 -8.30 -13.19
N ILE A 109 -11.43 -8.03 -13.28
CA ILE A 109 -12.23 -8.30 -14.49
C ILE A 109 -11.74 -7.46 -15.69
N LYS A 110 -11.29 -6.22 -15.45
CA LYS A 110 -10.77 -5.31 -16.49
C LYS A 110 -9.51 -5.84 -17.19
N ILE A 111 -8.76 -6.76 -16.56
CA ILE A 111 -7.57 -7.36 -17.14
C ILE A 111 -7.92 -8.04 -18.47
N THR A 112 -7.15 -7.72 -19.52
CA THR A 112 -7.33 -8.27 -20.88
C THR A 112 -6.22 -9.23 -21.30
N SER A 113 -5.05 -9.16 -20.66
CA SER A 113 -3.91 -10.05 -20.93
C SER A 113 -4.13 -11.40 -20.26
N THR A 114 -4.07 -12.48 -21.05
CA THR A 114 -4.15 -13.85 -20.54
C THR A 114 -3.00 -14.16 -19.59
N SER A 115 -1.77 -13.73 -19.91
CA SER A 115 -0.59 -13.96 -19.07
C SER A 115 -0.70 -13.27 -17.71
N MET A 116 -1.18 -12.02 -17.70
CA MET A 116 -1.44 -11.29 -16.46
C MET A 116 -2.55 -11.98 -15.65
N PHE A 117 -3.60 -12.47 -16.30
CA PHE A 117 -4.68 -13.15 -15.59
C PHE A 117 -4.28 -14.54 -15.05
N GLU A 118 -3.35 -15.23 -15.68
CA GLU A 118 -2.73 -16.45 -15.14
C GLU A 118 -2.01 -16.18 -13.81
N ARG A 119 -1.34 -15.03 -13.68
CA ARG A 119 -0.74 -14.60 -12.41
C ARG A 119 -1.80 -14.45 -11.32
N VAL A 120 -2.94 -13.80 -11.62
CA VAL A 120 -4.07 -13.69 -10.67
C VAL A 120 -4.56 -15.07 -10.23
N ARG A 121 -4.76 -15.97 -11.19
CA ARG A 121 -5.20 -17.34 -10.91
C ARG A 121 -4.16 -18.13 -10.11
N GLY A 122 -2.87 -17.94 -10.41
CA GLY A 122 -1.75 -18.54 -9.68
C GLY A 122 -1.76 -18.17 -8.20
N ILE A 123 -1.92 -16.88 -7.89
CA ILE A 123 -2.04 -16.39 -6.51
C ILE A 123 -3.26 -16.99 -5.81
N MET A 124 -4.42 -17.06 -6.49
CA MET A 124 -5.61 -17.71 -5.92
C MET A 124 -5.35 -19.18 -5.59
N VAL A 125 -4.70 -19.93 -6.48
CA VAL A 125 -4.37 -21.35 -6.26
C VAL A 125 -3.36 -21.51 -5.12
N GLN A 126 -2.33 -20.67 -5.07
CA GLN A 126 -1.36 -20.64 -3.97
C GLN A 126 -2.09 -20.44 -2.63
N LEU A 127 -2.98 -19.44 -2.55
CA LEU A 127 -3.77 -19.17 -1.35
C LEU A 127 -4.64 -20.35 -0.93
N LEU A 128 -5.33 -21.00 -1.88
CA LEU A 128 -6.14 -22.20 -1.60
C LEU A 128 -5.29 -23.34 -1.04
N ASN A 129 -4.09 -23.53 -1.59
CA ASN A 129 -3.18 -24.59 -1.17
C ASN A 129 -2.58 -24.36 0.23
N THR A 130 -2.53 -23.12 0.73
CA THR A 130 -2.10 -22.85 2.11
C THR A 130 -3.05 -23.45 3.15
N GLY A 131 -4.33 -23.62 2.80
CA GLY A 131 -5.38 -24.07 3.74
C GLY A 131 -5.67 -23.11 4.90
N MET A 132 -5.04 -21.92 4.92
CA MET A 132 -5.16 -20.96 6.02
C MET A 132 -6.32 -19.97 5.85
N TYR A 133 -6.81 -19.80 4.62
CA TYR A 133 -7.79 -18.77 4.27
C TYR A 133 -9.06 -19.39 3.70
N ASP A 134 -10.21 -18.95 4.21
CA ASP A 134 -11.51 -19.29 3.62
C ASP A 134 -11.87 -18.29 2.51
N ILE A 135 -11.41 -18.59 1.29
CA ILE A 135 -11.73 -17.77 0.13
C ILE A 135 -13.18 -18.04 -0.28
N SER A 136 -13.98 -16.98 -0.43
CA SER A 136 -15.37 -17.05 -0.87
C SER A 136 -15.52 -17.76 -2.22
N THR A 137 -16.46 -18.70 -2.32
CA THR A 137 -16.78 -19.41 -3.56
C THR A 137 -17.11 -18.44 -4.70
N ARG A 138 -17.81 -17.34 -4.42
CA ARG A 138 -18.15 -16.31 -5.43
C ARG A 138 -16.91 -15.66 -6.03
N VAL A 139 -15.87 -15.41 -5.22
CA VAL A 139 -14.60 -14.84 -5.70
C VAL A 139 -13.90 -15.84 -6.61
N LYS A 140 -13.88 -17.13 -6.22
CA LYS A 140 -13.32 -18.20 -7.06
C LYS A 140 -14.05 -18.28 -8.40
N ASP A 141 -15.37 -18.21 -8.39
CA ASP A 141 -16.19 -18.27 -9.59
C ASP A 141 -15.91 -17.07 -10.50
N VAL A 142 -15.85 -15.85 -9.98
CA VAL A 142 -15.49 -14.65 -10.75
C VAL A 142 -14.14 -14.79 -11.44
N ILE A 143 -13.12 -15.24 -10.71
CA ILE A 143 -11.77 -15.43 -11.27
C ILE A 143 -11.78 -16.54 -12.31
N ASN A 144 -12.41 -17.69 -12.04
CA ASN A 144 -12.45 -18.82 -12.96
C ASN A 144 -13.26 -18.53 -14.23
N GLU A 145 -14.39 -17.82 -14.12
CA GLU A 145 -15.17 -17.42 -15.30
C GLU A 145 -14.42 -16.39 -16.12
N ARG A 146 -13.78 -15.39 -15.49
CA ARG A 146 -12.99 -14.40 -16.24
C ARG A 146 -11.82 -15.05 -16.96
N TYR A 147 -11.17 -16.03 -16.32
CA TYR A 147 -10.15 -16.86 -16.95
C TYR A 147 -10.69 -17.56 -18.20
N ARG A 148 -11.86 -18.21 -18.12
CA ARG A 148 -12.49 -18.89 -19.26
C ARG A 148 -12.86 -17.93 -20.39
N GLU A 149 -13.34 -16.73 -20.06
CA GLU A 149 -13.60 -15.68 -21.05
C GLU A 149 -12.33 -15.33 -21.84
N LEU A 150 -11.22 -15.06 -21.14
CA LEU A 150 -9.95 -14.69 -21.76
C LEU A 150 -9.40 -15.81 -22.65
N TYR A 151 -9.49 -17.07 -22.21
CA TYR A 151 -9.12 -18.25 -22.99
C TYR A 151 -10.02 -18.50 -24.20
N SER A 152 -11.28 -18.05 -24.12
CA SER A 152 -12.22 -18.05 -25.24
C SER A 152 -12.08 -16.80 -26.13
N ASN A 153 -11.00 -16.01 -25.95
CA ASN A 153 -10.74 -14.73 -26.63
C ASN A 153 -11.80 -13.63 -26.42
N LYS A 154 -12.62 -13.72 -25.37
CA LYS A 154 -13.55 -12.65 -24.96
C LYS A 154 -12.81 -11.56 -24.17
N ARG A 155 -12.38 -10.51 -24.88
CA ARG A 155 -11.64 -9.38 -24.28
C ARG A 155 -12.51 -8.51 -23.36
N ILE A 156 -13.77 -8.29 -23.73
CA ILE A 156 -14.76 -7.58 -22.91
C ILE A 156 -15.50 -8.62 -22.06
N SER A 157 -15.53 -8.41 -20.74
CA SER A 157 -16.20 -9.33 -19.82
C SER A 157 -17.70 -9.10 -19.77
N GLU A 158 -18.46 -10.18 -19.62
CA GLU A 158 -19.91 -10.15 -19.34
C GLU A 158 -20.19 -10.27 -17.84
N ILE A 159 -19.15 -10.44 -17.00
CA ILE A 159 -19.26 -10.62 -15.56
C ILE A 159 -19.63 -9.29 -14.89
N ILE A 160 -20.69 -9.30 -14.08
CA ILE A 160 -21.17 -8.12 -13.35
C ILE A 160 -21.00 -8.38 -11.86
N VAL A 161 -20.26 -7.48 -11.18
CA VAL A 161 -20.08 -7.52 -9.72
C VAL A 161 -21.15 -6.66 -9.06
N VAL A 162 -22.02 -7.30 -8.29
CA VAL A 162 -23.07 -6.63 -7.51
C VAL A 162 -22.58 -6.47 -6.07
N PRO A 163 -22.67 -5.27 -5.47
CA PRO A 163 -22.26 -5.07 -4.09
C PRO A 163 -23.15 -5.91 -3.16
N THR A 164 -22.54 -6.44 -2.10
CA THR A 164 -23.29 -7.09 -1.02
C THR A 164 -23.86 -6.02 -0.08
N LEU A 165 -24.95 -6.34 0.62
CA LEU A 165 -25.67 -5.39 1.49
C LEU A 165 -24.73 -4.69 2.50
N ASP A 166 -23.71 -5.40 2.99
CA ASP A 166 -22.71 -4.89 3.93
C ASP A 166 -21.82 -3.76 3.37
N GLU A 167 -21.53 -3.74 2.06
CA GLU A 167 -20.78 -2.63 1.42
C GLU A 167 -21.65 -1.36 1.29
N SER A 168 -22.98 -1.49 1.23
CA SER A 168 -23.89 -0.34 1.11
C SER A 168 -24.11 0.38 2.44
N GLU A 169 -23.83 -0.29 3.56
CA GLU A 169 -23.94 0.23 4.92
C GLU A 169 -22.59 0.69 5.50
N ALA A 170 -21.47 0.45 4.82
CA ALA A 170 -20.16 1.01 5.14
C ALA A 170 -20.06 2.50 4.79
N LYS A 171 -21.03 3.30 5.23
CA LYS A 171 -20.83 4.74 5.43
C LYS A 171 -19.88 4.90 6.62
N PRO A 172 -18.95 5.87 6.62
CA PRO A 172 -18.16 6.14 7.81
C PRO A 172 -19.13 6.37 8.97
N LEU A 173 -18.98 5.58 10.04
CA LEU A 173 -19.82 5.58 11.26
C LEU A 173 -19.81 6.92 12.02
N VAL A 174 -19.16 7.94 11.47
CA VAL A 174 -19.23 9.31 11.96
C VAL A 174 -19.49 10.19 10.74
N SER A 175 -20.72 10.68 10.66
CA SER A 175 -21.07 11.78 9.77
C SER A 175 -20.06 12.92 9.98
N GLU A 176 -19.52 13.53 8.91
CA GLU A 176 -18.61 14.69 9.03
C GLU A 176 -19.21 15.77 9.94
N ASN A 177 -20.54 15.87 10.00
CA ASN A 177 -21.26 16.78 10.90
C ASN A 177 -21.17 16.39 12.38
N GLU A 178 -21.07 15.11 12.73
CA GLU A 178 -20.88 14.65 14.11
C GLU A 178 -19.44 14.84 14.56
N MET A 179 -18.47 14.63 13.66
CA MET A 179 -17.07 14.91 13.95
C MET A 179 -16.78 16.40 14.07
N ALA A 180 -17.45 17.24 13.27
CA ALA A 180 -17.40 18.69 13.40
C ALA A 180 -17.98 19.16 14.75
N LYS A 181 -19.13 18.61 15.17
CA LYS A 181 -19.72 18.92 16.48
C LYS A 181 -18.83 18.50 17.64
N LEU A 182 -18.21 17.32 17.58
CA LEU A 182 -17.27 16.84 18.60
C LEU A 182 -16.01 17.71 18.67
N LYS A 183 -15.48 18.16 17.53
CA LYS A 183 -14.35 19.11 17.48
C LYS A 183 -14.73 20.49 18.06
N ASP A 184 -15.92 20.99 17.75
CA ASP A 184 -16.42 22.26 18.30
C ASP A 184 -16.67 22.19 19.81
N GLU A 185 -17.14 21.05 20.31
CA GLU A 185 -17.37 20.84 21.74
C GLU A 185 -16.06 20.69 22.51
N LEU A 186 -15.11 19.93 21.95
CA LEU A 186 -13.77 19.77 22.53
C LEU A 186 -12.99 21.09 22.56
N THR A 187 -13.05 21.88 21.48
CA THR A 187 -12.38 23.19 21.44
C THR A 187 -12.98 24.18 22.43
N LYS A 188 -14.30 24.16 22.66
CA LYS A 188 -14.95 24.95 23.70
C LYS A 188 -14.53 24.55 25.11
N GLN A 189 -14.42 23.25 25.38
CA GLN A 189 -13.95 22.76 26.69
C GLN A 189 -12.50 23.19 26.96
N ILE A 190 -11.61 23.04 25.98
CA ILE A 190 -10.20 23.48 26.10
C ILE A 190 -10.11 25.00 26.33
N LEU A 191 -10.95 25.79 25.65
CA LEU A 191 -10.99 27.25 25.83
C LEU A 191 -11.53 27.68 27.20
N ALA A 192 -12.51 26.95 27.74
CA ALA A 192 -13.05 27.21 29.07
C ALA A 192 -12.01 26.88 30.15
N GLU A 193 -11.33 25.75 30.03
CA GLU A 193 -10.29 25.33 30.98
C GLU A 193 -9.06 26.25 30.94
N LEU A 194 -8.65 26.74 29.76
CA LEU A 194 -7.61 27.76 29.64
C LEU A 194 -7.97 29.09 30.29
N LYS A 195 -9.24 29.52 30.19
CA LYS A 195 -9.73 30.73 30.86
C LYS A 195 -9.77 30.56 32.38
N GLU A 196 -10.16 29.39 32.86
CA GLU A 196 -10.18 29.07 34.28
C GLU A 196 -8.76 29.02 34.86
N GLN A 197 -7.79 28.45 34.13
CA GLN A 197 -6.38 28.49 34.51
C GLN A 197 -5.78 29.91 34.49
N GLN A 198 -6.23 30.78 33.58
CA GLN A 198 -5.82 32.20 33.57
C GLN A 198 -6.42 33.01 34.71
N GLN A 199 -7.63 32.66 35.21
CA GLN A 199 -8.20 33.29 36.40
C GLN A 199 -7.51 32.84 37.70
N ILE A 200 -7.11 31.57 37.79
CA ILE A 200 -6.36 31.06 38.96
C ILE A 200 -4.94 31.67 39.06
N ALA A 201 -4.34 32.09 37.93
CA ALA A 201 -3.04 32.75 37.91
C ALA A 201 -3.08 34.23 38.36
N VAL A 202 -4.25 34.89 38.31
CA VAL A 202 -4.38 36.31 38.72
C VAL A 202 -4.66 36.46 40.22
N ASP A 203 -5.22 35.44 40.87
CA ASP A 203 -5.50 35.46 42.32
C ASP A 203 -4.30 35.09 43.21
N ASN A 204 -3.18 34.62 42.64
CA ASN A 204 -2.00 34.16 43.40
C ASN A 204 -0.82 35.16 43.46
N GLU A 205 -0.94 36.38 42.90
CA GLU A 205 0.08 37.43 43.03
C GLU A 205 -0.14 38.42 44.19
N VAL A 206 -1.17 38.21 45.01
CA VAL A 206 -1.32 38.94 46.28
C VAL A 206 -1.12 37.95 47.42
N ILE A 207 -0.13 38.21 48.29
CA ILE A 207 0.26 37.44 49.49
C ILE A 207 1.47 36.51 49.28
N THR A 208 2.64 37.11 49.05
CA THR A 208 3.83 36.78 49.84
C THR A 208 4.41 38.12 50.31
N THR A 209 4.42 38.46 51.59
CA THR A 209 5.52 38.09 52.49
C THR A 209 5.20 38.63 53.89
N GLU A 210 5.14 37.77 54.89
CA GLU A 210 5.72 38.01 56.22
C GLU A 210 5.63 36.72 57.07
N GLY A 211 6.75 36.34 57.68
CA GLY A 211 6.71 35.52 58.90
C GLY A 211 7.11 34.04 58.79
N SER A 212 8.43 33.83 58.85
CA SER A 212 9.06 32.88 59.78
C SER A 212 8.83 31.37 59.65
N LYS A 213 9.89 30.70 59.16
CA LYS A 213 10.61 29.53 59.74
C LYS A 213 9.81 28.56 60.61
N THR A 214 9.85 27.26 60.26
CA THR A 214 10.50 26.15 61.02
C THR A 214 10.29 24.77 60.35
N SER A 215 11.39 24.07 60.01
CA SER A 215 11.73 22.62 60.20
C SER A 215 10.60 21.56 60.27
N VAL A 216 10.59 20.38 59.62
CA VAL A 216 11.49 19.18 59.68
C VAL A 216 11.00 18.21 58.56
N LYS A 217 11.76 17.80 57.52
CA LYS A 217 12.73 16.68 57.34
C LYS A 217 12.20 15.22 57.46
N LYS A 218 12.30 14.44 56.35
CA LYS A 218 13.00 13.11 56.20
C LYS A 218 12.69 12.49 54.82
N THR A 219 13.60 12.51 53.83
CA THR A 219 14.78 11.64 53.55
C THR A 219 14.47 10.31 52.84
N SER A 220 15.00 10.15 51.63
CA SER A 220 15.56 8.90 51.12
C SER A 220 16.74 9.19 50.20
N ARG A 221 17.93 8.66 50.52
CA ARG A 221 18.99 8.41 49.53
C ARG A 221 19.97 7.38 50.07
N THR A 222 20.14 6.34 49.27
CA THR A 222 20.81 5.09 49.60
C THR A 222 22.24 5.09 49.07
N THR A 223 23.12 4.52 49.90
CA THR A 223 24.28 3.67 49.61
C THR A 223 25.59 4.27 49.08
N ASN A 224 26.58 4.14 49.98
CA ASN A 224 28.02 4.28 49.81
C ASN A 224 28.64 3.30 48.80
N GLN A 225 29.66 3.76 48.08
CA GLN A 225 30.73 2.93 47.54
C GLN A 225 31.91 2.97 48.51
N THR A 226 32.56 1.82 48.77
CA THR A 226 33.82 1.76 49.49
C THR A 226 34.79 0.82 48.78
N LYS A 227 35.99 1.38 48.52
CA LYS A 227 37.31 0.77 48.29
C LYS A 227 37.52 -0.16 47.11
#